data_AF-A0A6H5IU43-F1
#
_entry.id   AF-A0A6H5IU43-F1
#
_cell.length_a   1.000
_cell.length_b   1.000
_cell.length_c   1.000
_cell.angle_alpha   90.00
_cell.angle_beta   90.00
_cell.angle_gamma   90.00
#
_symmetry.space_group_name_H-M   'P 1'
#
loop_
_entity.id
_entity.type
_entity.pdbx_description
1 polymer ?
#
loop_
_entity_poly.entity_id
_entity_poly.type
_entity_poly.pdbx_seq_one_letter_code
_entity_poly.pdbx_strand_id
1 'polypeptide(L)'
;MPNSGGPRSSRRKLYAHVVDTILLYGAPIWSTAAQKRTYIRQAESAHRRACLRVIGGRPHVSYEATYVLAGIPPLALLADERARLYSRRREDAKDEERLATLSKWQEAWDRSTKARWTHRLIPNIRTWIERRHGELNYHLTQLLTGQGFFKHHSQRYDHNQSAQCRFCPTSIENAEHVFYHCPRFSGERERLHALLHEVMTPEKHHQAHARERAKLARSCFLRPLGIIIQLNELLVKFNSNCMSASSERSRCSTPPCVLKTTLSKPKKERFEAPPPSTATAAGRSITSFISK
;
A
#
# COMPACT_ATOMS: atom_id res chain seq x y z
N MET A 1 -7.41 -10.79 -7.23
CA MET A 1 -6.14 -11.56 -7.15
C MET A 1 -5.75 -11.79 -5.70
N PRO A 2 -5.63 -13.05 -5.26
CA PRO A 2 -5.20 -13.38 -3.89
C PRO A 2 -3.76 -12.91 -3.64
N ASN A 3 -3.40 -12.61 -2.38
CA ASN A 3 -2.05 -12.14 -2.04
C ASN A 3 -1.04 -13.29 -1.97
N SER A 4 -1.44 -14.43 -1.40
CA SER A 4 -0.70 -15.70 -1.41
C SER A 4 -1.22 -16.62 -2.52
N GLY A 5 -0.36 -17.51 -3.04
CA GLY A 5 -0.73 -18.54 -4.03
C GLY A 5 -1.18 -18.02 -5.41
N GLY A 6 -1.18 -16.71 -5.65
CA GLY A 6 -1.57 -16.12 -6.93
C GLY A 6 -0.40 -15.93 -7.91
N PRO A 7 -0.65 -15.24 -9.05
CA PRO A 7 0.37 -14.94 -10.04
C PRO A 7 1.57 -14.16 -9.47
N ARG A 8 2.73 -14.38 -10.09
CA ARG A 8 4.00 -13.69 -9.81
C ARG A 8 3.91 -12.18 -9.97
N SER A 9 4.72 -11.42 -9.23
CA SER A 9 4.69 -9.94 -9.25
C SER A 9 4.88 -9.36 -10.65
N SER A 10 5.70 -9.99 -11.49
CA SER A 10 5.91 -9.64 -12.90
C SER A 10 4.60 -9.63 -13.70
N ARG A 11 3.83 -10.73 -13.63
CA ARG A 11 2.51 -10.85 -14.29
C ARG A 11 1.51 -9.84 -13.73
N ARG A 12 1.55 -9.56 -12.43
CA ARG A 12 0.69 -8.53 -11.81
C ARG A 12 1.03 -7.14 -12.30
N LYS A 13 2.31 -6.86 -12.53
CA LYS A 13 2.80 -5.58 -13.03
C LYS A 13 2.24 -5.27 -14.42
N LEU A 14 2.08 -6.29 -15.28
CA LEU A 14 1.40 -6.14 -16.57
C LEU A 14 -0.03 -5.60 -16.41
N TYR A 15 -0.82 -6.15 -15.49
CA TYR A 15 -2.16 -5.63 -15.21
C TYR A 15 -2.16 -4.22 -14.61
N ALA A 16 -1.17 -3.89 -13.77
CA ALA A 16 -1.02 -2.53 -13.26
C ALA A 16 -0.73 -1.54 -14.41
N HIS A 17 0.11 -1.91 -15.37
CA HIS A 17 0.37 -1.08 -16.54
C HIS A 17 -0.86 -0.88 -17.43
N VAL A 18 -1.77 -1.83 -17.51
CA VAL A 18 -3.08 -1.60 -18.16
C VAL A 18 -3.86 -0.51 -17.42
N VAL A 19 -3.89 -0.55 -16.09
CA VAL A 19 -4.50 0.54 -15.31
C VAL A 19 -3.81 1.87 -15.55
N ASP A 20 -2.48 1.89 -15.63
CA ASP A 20 -1.70 3.10 -15.96
C ASP A 20 -2.12 3.67 -17.30
N THR A 21 -2.26 2.84 -18.34
CA THR A 21 -2.68 3.30 -19.67
C THR A 21 -4.08 3.94 -19.66
N ILE A 22 -5.02 3.39 -18.90
CA ILE A 22 -6.38 3.92 -18.78
C ILE A 22 -6.37 5.25 -18.01
N LEU A 23 -5.70 5.28 -16.85
CA LEU A 23 -5.65 6.49 -16.02
C LEU A 23 -4.93 7.63 -16.73
N LEU A 24 -3.92 7.32 -17.55
CA LEU A 24 -3.00 8.29 -18.12
C LEU A 24 -3.28 8.62 -19.59
N TYR A 25 -4.37 8.09 -20.16
CA TYR A 25 -4.79 8.36 -21.53
C TYR A 25 -4.89 9.86 -21.84
N GLY A 26 -5.53 10.62 -20.94
CA GLY A 26 -5.69 12.08 -21.07
C GLY A 26 -4.64 12.92 -20.33
N ALA A 27 -3.52 12.32 -19.89
CA ALA A 27 -2.56 12.97 -18.98
C ALA A 27 -2.10 14.36 -19.41
N PRO A 28 -1.81 14.65 -20.69
CA PRO A 28 -1.41 15.99 -21.12
C PRO A 28 -2.43 17.10 -20.83
N ILE A 29 -3.73 16.75 -20.75
CA ILE A 29 -4.81 17.71 -20.53
C ILE A 29 -4.97 17.99 -19.03
N TRP A 30 -4.96 16.93 -18.21
CA TRP A 30 -5.28 17.04 -16.79
C TRP A 30 -4.07 17.13 -15.86
N SER A 31 -2.83 16.92 -16.34
CA SER A 31 -1.61 16.97 -15.50
C SER A 31 -1.45 18.30 -14.75
N THR A 32 -1.80 19.42 -15.38
CA THR A 32 -1.79 20.75 -14.76
C THR A 32 -2.80 20.84 -13.61
N ALA A 33 -4.00 20.30 -13.77
CA ALA A 33 -5.00 20.20 -12.71
C ALA A 33 -4.56 19.24 -11.59
N ALA A 34 -3.79 18.20 -11.91
CA ALA A 34 -3.30 17.20 -10.97
C ALA A 34 -2.35 17.75 -9.90
N GLN A 35 -1.80 18.95 -10.11
CA GLN A 35 -0.99 19.67 -9.12
C GLN A 35 -1.78 19.89 -7.81
N LYS A 36 -3.11 20.01 -7.90
CA LYS A 36 -3.99 20.09 -6.73
C LYS A 36 -4.25 18.68 -6.18
N ARG A 37 -3.82 18.44 -4.93
CA ARG A 37 -3.96 17.15 -4.24
C ARG A 37 -5.39 16.62 -4.16
N THR A 38 -6.37 17.51 -4.05
CA THR A 38 -7.79 17.15 -3.98
C THR A 38 -8.26 16.43 -5.25
N TYR A 39 -7.80 16.85 -6.43
CA TYR A 39 -8.24 16.29 -7.71
C TYR A 39 -7.60 14.93 -7.99
N ILE A 40 -6.29 14.80 -7.73
CA ILE A 40 -5.57 13.56 -8.06
C ILE A 40 -5.80 12.43 -7.05
N ARG A 41 -6.24 12.74 -5.82
CA ARG A 41 -6.36 11.77 -4.71
C ARG A 41 -7.15 10.51 -5.05
N GLN A 42 -8.27 10.64 -5.78
CA GLN A 42 -9.08 9.48 -6.15
C GLN A 42 -8.36 8.58 -7.17
N ALA A 43 -7.70 9.19 -8.16
CA ALA A 43 -6.91 8.48 -9.15
C ALA A 43 -5.66 7.83 -8.52
N GLU A 44 -4.95 8.53 -7.62
CA GLU A 44 -3.84 7.96 -6.84
C GLU A 44 -4.29 6.79 -5.97
N SER A 45 -5.49 6.85 -5.37
CA SER A 45 -6.05 5.73 -4.61
C SER A 45 -6.31 4.51 -5.49
N ALA A 46 -6.83 4.69 -6.70
CA ALA A 46 -7.03 3.63 -7.67
C ALA A 46 -5.70 3.03 -8.16
N HIS A 47 -4.75 3.89 -8.56
CA HIS A 47 -3.42 3.50 -8.99
C HIS A 47 -2.65 2.75 -7.88
N ARG A 48 -2.73 3.23 -6.64
CA ARG A 48 -2.16 2.54 -5.47
C ARG A 48 -2.78 1.16 -5.29
N ARG A 49 -4.09 0.98 -5.47
CA ARG A 49 -4.71 -0.36 -5.36
C ARG A 49 -4.12 -1.33 -6.40
N ALA A 50 -3.85 -0.88 -7.62
CA ALA A 50 -3.17 -1.69 -8.62
C ALA A 50 -1.75 -2.07 -8.16
N CYS A 51 -0.97 -1.08 -7.70
CA CYS A 51 0.39 -1.30 -7.20
C CYS A 51 0.43 -2.21 -5.96
N LEU A 52 -0.54 -2.10 -5.03
CA LEU A 52 -0.67 -3.02 -3.89
C LEU A 52 -0.86 -4.46 -4.35
N ARG A 53 -1.62 -4.69 -5.43
CA ARG A 53 -1.77 -6.04 -5.99
C ARG A 53 -0.46 -6.55 -6.56
N VAL A 54 0.33 -5.70 -7.25
CA VAL A 54 1.66 -6.05 -7.79
C VAL A 54 2.56 -6.62 -6.70
N ILE A 55 2.64 -5.92 -5.57
CA ILE A 55 3.49 -6.33 -4.45
C ILE A 55 2.82 -7.40 -3.56
N GLY A 56 1.53 -7.70 -3.76
CA GLY A 56 0.75 -8.54 -2.85
C GLY A 56 0.54 -7.92 -1.47
N GLY A 57 0.63 -6.59 -1.36
CA GLY A 57 0.64 -5.85 -0.11
C GLY A 57 -0.75 -5.76 0.55
N ARG A 58 -0.75 -5.42 1.84
CA ARG A 58 -1.99 -5.15 2.58
C ARG A 58 -2.42 -3.68 2.43
N PRO A 59 -3.69 -3.34 2.68
CA PRO A 59 -4.19 -1.97 2.47
C PRO A 59 -3.54 -0.88 3.35
N HIS A 60 -2.76 -1.23 4.37
CA HIS A 60 -2.09 -0.28 5.28
C HIS A 60 -0.68 0.13 4.82
N VAL A 61 -0.15 -0.43 3.73
CA VAL A 61 1.19 -0.07 3.22
C VAL A 61 1.20 1.40 2.80
N SER A 62 2.22 2.18 3.18
CA SER A 62 2.26 3.59 2.77
C SER A 62 2.28 3.74 1.24
N TYR A 63 1.84 4.89 0.72
CA TYR A 63 1.84 5.13 -0.73
C TYR A 63 3.26 5.03 -1.29
N GLU A 64 4.21 5.63 -0.59
CA GLU A 64 5.63 5.71 -0.92
C GLU A 64 6.26 4.31 -1.02
N ALA A 65 6.11 3.48 0.02
CA ALA A 65 6.55 2.09 -0.02
C ALA A 65 5.88 1.30 -1.14
N THR A 66 4.60 1.52 -1.38
CA THR A 66 3.84 0.78 -2.39
C THR A 66 4.42 1.01 -3.78
N TYR A 67 4.66 2.26 -4.14
CA TYR A 67 5.22 2.64 -5.45
C TYR A 67 6.65 2.13 -5.63
N VAL A 68 7.51 2.32 -4.60
CA VAL A 68 8.91 1.87 -4.64
C VAL A 68 8.98 0.36 -4.81
N LEU A 69 8.25 -0.40 -3.99
CA LEU A 69 8.25 -1.86 -4.08
C LEU A 69 7.68 -2.37 -5.41
N ALA A 70 6.60 -1.76 -5.92
CA ALA A 70 6.04 -2.11 -7.23
C ALA A 70 7.01 -1.77 -8.39
N GLY A 71 7.94 -0.84 -8.15
CA GLY A 71 8.79 -0.28 -9.19
C GLY A 71 7.97 0.46 -10.24
N ILE A 72 6.93 1.17 -9.80
CA ILE A 72 6.04 2.00 -10.62
C ILE A 72 6.02 3.39 -9.98
N PRO A 73 6.40 4.46 -10.71
CA PRO A 73 6.40 5.81 -10.15
C PRO A 73 4.99 6.27 -9.74
N PRO A 74 4.88 7.18 -8.76
CA PRO A 74 3.61 7.82 -8.40
C PRO A 74 2.86 8.39 -9.60
N LEU A 75 1.51 8.33 -9.55
CA LEU A 75 0.66 8.70 -10.69
C LEU A 75 0.89 10.14 -11.16
N ALA A 76 1.05 11.08 -10.24
CA ALA A 76 1.34 12.48 -10.55
C ALA A 76 2.59 12.62 -11.42
N LEU A 77 3.66 11.92 -11.04
CA LEU A 77 4.93 11.97 -11.76
C LEU A 77 4.82 11.33 -13.16
N LEU A 78 4.06 10.23 -13.28
CA LEU A 78 3.77 9.62 -14.59
C LEU A 78 2.91 10.52 -15.49
N ALA A 79 2.00 11.29 -14.91
CA ALA A 79 1.15 12.23 -15.64
C ALA A 79 1.99 13.39 -16.19
N ASP A 80 2.87 13.95 -15.35
CA ASP A 80 3.78 15.02 -15.74
C ASP A 80 4.77 14.53 -16.80
N GLU A 81 5.27 13.30 -16.69
CA GLU A 81 6.13 12.67 -17.72
C GLU A 81 5.42 12.62 -19.08
N ARG A 82 4.18 12.12 -19.12
CA ARG A 82 3.40 12.08 -20.37
C ARG A 82 3.08 13.46 -20.93
N ALA A 83 2.80 14.43 -20.07
CA ALA A 83 2.54 15.80 -20.52
C ALA A 83 3.77 16.42 -21.18
N ARG A 84 4.96 16.26 -20.59
CA ARG A 84 6.23 16.74 -21.16
C ARG A 84 6.56 16.04 -22.48
N LEU A 85 6.33 14.73 -22.57
CA LEU A 85 6.51 13.97 -23.81
C LEU A 85 5.52 14.39 -24.90
N TYR A 86 4.26 14.69 -24.56
CA TYR A 86 3.29 15.17 -25.54
C TYR A 86 3.68 16.54 -26.13
N SER A 87 4.24 17.43 -25.32
CA SER A 87 4.74 18.73 -25.79
C SER A 87 6.00 18.61 -26.65
N ARG A 88 6.87 17.63 -26.41
CA ARG A 88 8.10 17.40 -27.18
C ARG A 88 7.82 16.46 -28.35
N ARG A 89 7.77 16.98 -29.59
CA ARG A 89 7.55 16.18 -30.83
C ARG A 89 8.73 15.25 -31.23
N ARG A 90 9.68 14.94 -30.34
CA ARG A 90 10.86 14.10 -30.64
C ARG A 90 10.82 12.79 -29.86
N GLU A 91 11.08 11.71 -30.58
CA GLU A 91 11.13 10.34 -30.05
C GLU A 91 12.30 10.13 -29.07
N ASP A 92 13.42 10.83 -29.30
CA ASP A 92 14.67 10.73 -28.53
C ASP A 92 14.56 11.27 -27.08
N ALA A 93 13.50 12.03 -26.78
CA ALA A 93 13.32 12.64 -25.46
C ALA A 93 12.79 11.68 -24.40
N LYS A 94 12.38 10.45 -24.77
CA LYS A 94 11.77 9.47 -23.85
C LYS A 94 12.68 9.11 -22.69
N ASP A 95 13.94 8.82 -22.96
CA ASP A 95 14.89 8.43 -21.93
C ASP A 95 15.26 9.61 -21.03
N GLU A 96 15.49 10.81 -21.58
CA GLU A 96 15.73 12.03 -20.80
C GLU A 96 14.59 12.31 -19.82
N GLU A 97 13.34 12.28 -20.30
CA GLU A 97 12.17 12.54 -19.49
C GLU A 97 11.97 11.47 -18.41
N ARG A 98 12.28 10.21 -18.75
CA ARG A 98 12.25 9.11 -17.80
C ARG A 98 13.27 9.31 -16.68
N LEU A 99 14.50 9.71 -17.03
CA LEU A 99 15.56 10.02 -16.07
C LEU A 99 15.13 11.18 -15.15
N ALA A 100 14.55 12.24 -15.71
CA ALA A 100 14.03 13.37 -14.94
C ALA A 100 12.91 12.95 -13.97
N THR A 101 11.99 12.09 -14.40
CA THR A 101 10.95 11.52 -13.52
C THR A 101 11.56 10.69 -12.39
N LEU A 102 12.55 9.85 -12.70
CA LEU A 102 13.24 9.03 -11.68
C LEU A 102 13.97 9.90 -10.66
N SER A 103 14.62 10.98 -11.08
CA SER A 103 15.28 11.93 -10.16
C SER A 103 14.28 12.59 -9.22
N LYS A 104 13.16 13.13 -9.75
CA LYS A 104 12.09 13.70 -8.91
C LYS A 104 11.50 12.69 -7.94
N TRP A 105 11.36 11.43 -8.38
CA TRP A 105 10.86 10.37 -7.53
C TRP A 105 11.86 10.02 -6.42
N GLN A 106 13.15 9.94 -6.73
CA GLN A 106 14.21 9.71 -5.75
C GLN A 106 14.23 10.81 -4.69
N GLU A 107 14.19 12.09 -5.08
CA GLU A 107 14.12 13.22 -4.15
C GLU A 107 12.88 13.17 -3.24
N ALA A 108 11.72 12.77 -3.80
CA ALA A 108 10.50 12.61 -3.01
C ALA A 108 10.63 11.42 -2.02
N TRP A 109 11.34 10.36 -2.41
CA TRP A 109 11.59 9.21 -1.57
C TRP A 109 12.54 9.53 -0.41
N ASP A 110 13.62 10.25 -0.69
CA ASP A 110 14.60 10.65 0.31
C ASP A 110 14.01 11.60 1.36
N ARG A 111 13.17 12.55 0.92
CA ARG A 111 12.48 13.51 1.81
C ARG A 111 11.33 12.91 2.60
N SER A 112 10.78 11.77 2.20
CA SER A 112 9.60 11.22 2.86
C SER A 112 9.92 10.73 4.27
N THR A 113 9.08 11.13 5.23
CA THR A 113 9.10 10.60 6.61
C THR A 113 8.36 9.27 6.73
N LYS A 114 7.64 8.84 5.69
CA LYS A 114 6.90 7.57 5.67
C LYS A 114 7.78 6.45 5.13
N ALA A 115 7.49 5.23 5.57
CA ALA A 115 8.19 4.01 5.12
C ALA A 115 9.71 4.04 5.27
N ARG A 116 10.23 4.68 6.34
CA ARG A 116 11.68 4.77 6.62
C ARG A 116 12.37 3.41 6.70
N TRP A 117 11.68 2.38 7.20
CA TRP A 117 12.18 1.01 7.17
C TRP A 117 12.46 0.54 5.74
N THR A 118 11.50 0.71 4.83
CA THR A 118 11.66 0.37 3.41
C THR A 118 12.74 1.22 2.75
N HIS A 119 12.86 2.51 3.11
CA HIS A 119 13.93 3.40 2.62
C HIS A 119 15.31 2.92 3.04
N ARG A 120 15.47 2.51 4.30
CA ARG A 120 16.74 1.94 4.81
C ARG A 120 17.15 0.68 4.05
N LEU A 121 16.19 -0.17 3.68
CA LEU A 121 16.46 -1.37 2.88
C LEU A 121 16.70 -1.08 1.39
N ILE A 122 15.97 -0.11 0.83
CA ILE A 122 15.94 0.24 -0.59
C ILE A 122 16.09 1.77 -0.73
N PRO A 123 17.31 2.30 -0.58
CA PRO A 123 17.53 3.74 -0.65
C PRO A 123 17.48 4.24 -2.10
N ASN A 124 18.01 3.47 -3.05
CA ASN A 124 18.10 3.87 -4.46
C ASN A 124 17.02 3.19 -5.32
N ILE A 125 16.10 3.97 -5.85
CA ILE A 125 14.96 3.48 -6.65
C ILE A 125 15.41 2.88 -7.98
N ARG A 126 16.40 3.48 -8.63
CA ARG A 126 16.89 3.03 -9.94
C ARG A 126 17.42 1.61 -9.85
N THR A 127 18.32 1.35 -8.90
CA THR A 127 18.88 0.01 -8.66
C THR A 127 17.79 -1.03 -8.38
N TRP A 128 16.72 -0.63 -7.69
CA TRP A 128 15.58 -1.49 -7.39
C TRP A 128 14.71 -1.81 -8.61
N ILE A 129 14.59 -0.90 -9.57
CA ILE A 129 13.78 -1.13 -10.78
C ILE A 129 14.56 -1.91 -11.83
N GLU A 130 15.87 -1.65 -11.93
CA GLU A 130 16.75 -2.26 -12.93
C GLU A 130 17.22 -3.67 -12.57
N ARG A 131 16.94 -4.13 -11.34
CA ARG A 131 17.27 -5.48 -10.90
C ARG A 131 16.65 -6.54 -11.83
N ARG A 132 17.46 -7.50 -12.26
CA ARG A 132 17.03 -8.58 -13.17
C ARG A 132 16.30 -9.73 -12.45
N HIS A 133 16.36 -9.77 -11.13
CA HIS A 133 15.87 -10.86 -10.30
C HIS A 133 15.21 -10.34 -9.02
N GLY A 134 14.61 -11.24 -8.23
CA GLY A 134 14.00 -10.91 -6.94
C GLY A 134 12.50 -10.57 -7.00
N GLU A 135 11.68 -11.42 -7.63
CA GLU A 135 10.23 -11.19 -7.63
C GLU A 135 9.67 -11.02 -6.22
N LEU A 136 8.74 -10.07 -6.07
CA LEU A 136 8.06 -9.87 -4.81
C LEU A 136 7.02 -10.96 -4.60
N ASN A 137 7.04 -11.54 -3.41
CA ASN A 137 5.96 -12.37 -2.91
C ASN A 137 5.36 -11.73 -1.66
N TYR A 138 4.21 -12.24 -1.23
CA TYR A 138 3.49 -11.70 -0.07
C TYR A 138 4.38 -11.54 1.17
N HIS A 139 5.16 -12.57 1.52
CA HIS A 139 6.00 -12.57 2.72
C HIS A 139 7.19 -11.62 2.61
N LEU A 140 7.83 -11.56 1.43
CA LEU A 140 8.89 -10.62 1.16
C LEU A 140 8.38 -9.17 1.25
N THR A 141 7.19 -8.91 0.72
CA THR A 141 6.55 -7.59 0.85
C THR A 141 6.26 -7.25 2.32
N GLN A 142 5.83 -8.21 3.14
CA GLN A 142 5.63 -7.97 4.57
C GLN A 142 6.94 -7.60 5.28
N LEU A 143 8.04 -8.30 4.96
CA LEU A 143 9.37 -8.00 5.47
C LEU A 143 9.82 -6.59 5.06
N LEU A 144 9.76 -6.28 3.77
CA LEU A 144 10.26 -5.02 3.22
C LEU A 144 9.46 -3.81 3.69
N THR A 145 8.17 -3.98 3.93
CA THR A 145 7.30 -2.92 4.46
C THR A 145 7.34 -2.82 5.98
N GLY A 146 7.86 -3.85 6.67
CA GLY A 146 7.73 -3.98 8.11
C GLY A 146 6.28 -4.18 8.56
N GLN A 147 5.38 -4.48 7.62
CA GLN A 147 3.96 -4.69 7.87
C GLN A 147 3.67 -6.17 7.75
N GLY A 148 3.43 -6.82 8.88
CA GLY A 148 3.43 -8.27 8.90
C GLY A 148 2.64 -8.85 10.06
N PHE A 149 2.94 -10.10 10.36
CA PHE A 149 2.54 -10.78 11.58
C PHE A 149 3.48 -10.44 12.75
N PHE A 150 4.32 -9.41 12.59
CA PHE A 150 5.20 -8.89 13.63
C PHE A 150 4.35 -8.35 14.79
N LYS A 151 4.60 -8.79 16.02
CA LYS A 151 3.82 -8.33 17.18
C LYS A 151 3.83 -6.80 17.34
N HIS A 152 4.95 -6.14 17.05
CA HIS A 152 5.03 -4.67 17.07
C HIS A 152 4.02 -4.02 16.12
N HIS A 153 3.78 -4.63 14.95
CA HIS A 153 2.78 -4.13 14.02
C HIS A 153 1.36 -4.47 14.48
N SER A 154 1.14 -5.70 14.98
CA SER A 154 -0.17 -6.17 15.47
C SER A 154 -0.67 -5.39 16.69
N GLN A 155 0.23 -4.96 17.57
CA GLN A 155 -0.11 -4.16 18.77
C GLN A 155 -0.85 -2.85 18.42
N ARG A 156 -0.67 -2.32 17.21
CA ARG A 156 -1.40 -1.13 16.73
C ARG A 156 -2.92 -1.37 16.60
N TYR A 157 -3.34 -2.63 16.54
CA TYR A 157 -4.74 -3.03 16.40
C TYR A 157 -5.25 -3.77 17.64
N ASP A 158 -4.36 -4.39 18.41
CA ASP A 158 -4.67 -5.07 19.67
C ASP A 158 -3.76 -4.55 20.79
N HIS A 159 -4.30 -3.68 21.64
CA HIS A 159 -3.56 -3.04 22.73
C HIS A 159 -3.24 -3.99 23.89
N ASN A 160 -3.88 -5.15 23.95
CA ASN A 160 -3.61 -6.17 24.97
C ASN A 160 -2.40 -7.05 24.60
N GLN A 161 -1.89 -6.91 23.37
CA GLN A 161 -0.78 -7.71 22.88
C GLN A 161 0.57 -7.02 23.17
N SER A 162 1.51 -7.76 23.76
CA SER A 162 2.89 -7.29 23.90
C SER A 162 3.63 -7.31 22.55
N ALA A 163 4.35 -6.24 22.24
CA ALA A 163 5.25 -6.15 21.10
C ALA A 163 6.56 -6.95 21.25
N GLN A 164 6.83 -7.50 22.44
CA GLN A 164 8.08 -8.22 22.72
C GLN A 164 8.16 -9.56 22.00
N CYS A 165 9.36 -9.88 21.51
CA CYS A 165 9.63 -11.18 20.91
C CYS A 165 9.55 -12.29 21.97
N ARG A 166 8.89 -13.40 21.62
CA ARG A 166 8.76 -14.56 22.52
C ARG A 166 10.12 -15.18 22.87
N PHE A 167 11.10 -15.08 21.98
CA PHE A 167 12.43 -15.68 22.12
C PHE A 167 13.49 -14.66 22.56
N CYS A 168 13.16 -13.36 22.52
CA CYS A 168 14.02 -12.26 22.97
C CYS A 168 13.18 -11.28 23.77
N PRO A 169 12.91 -11.55 25.07
CA PRO A 169 11.97 -10.77 25.86
C PRO A 169 12.33 -9.28 25.96
N THR A 170 13.61 -8.94 25.84
CA THR A 170 14.12 -7.56 25.86
C THR A 170 13.99 -6.83 24.53
N SER A 171 13.64 -7.54 23.45
CA SER A 171 13.59 -6.99 22.09
C SER A 171 12.17 -6.89 21.56
N ILE A 172 11.89 -5.81 20.82
CA ILE A 172 10.64 -5.62 20.10
C ILE A 172 10.64 -6.51 18.85
N GLU A 173 9.57 -7.29 18.65
CA GLU A 173 9.40 -8.13 17.48
C GLU A 173 8.92 -7.30 16.28
N ASN A 174 9.86 -6.59 15.66
CA ASN A 174 9.70 -5.90 14.38
C ASN A 174 10.44 -6.67 13.26
N ALA A 175 10.28 -6.23 12.01
CA ALA A 175 10.92 -6.87 10.85
C ALA A 175 12.45 -6.91 10.96
N GLU A 176 13.05 -5.86 11.52
CA GLU A 176 14.50 -5.76 11.73
C GLU A 176 14.98 -6.86 12.68
N HIS A 177 14.39 -6.92 13.87
CA HIS A 177 14.72 -7.93 14.87
C HIS A 177 14.52 -9.33 14.31
N VAL A 178 13.34 -9.63 13.77
CA VAL A 178 13.01 -10.97 13.27
C VAL A 178 14.00 -11.42 12.20
N PHE A 179 14.33 -10.55 11.24
CA PHE A 179 15.15 -10.96 10.10
C PHE A 179 16.64 -10.93 10.40
N TYR A 180 17.15 -9.93 11.14
CA TYR A 180 18.59 -9.69 11.29
C TYR A 180 19.17 -10.09 12.65
N HIS A 181 18.36 -10.19 13.72
CA HIS A 181 18.88 -10.34 15.08
C HIS A 181 18.31 -11.54 15.85
N CYS A 182 17.06 -11.93 15.59
CA CYS A 182 16.32 -12.88 16.42
C CYS A 182 16.99 -14.27 16.38
N PRO A 183 17.46 -14.84 17.51
CA PRO A 183 18.11 -16.16 17.59
C PRO A 183 17.24 -17.28 17.06
N ARG A 184 15.91 -17.12 17.08
CA ARG A 184 14.95 -18.05 16.47
C ARG A 184 15.30 -18.42 15.02
N PHE A 185 15.89 -17.49 14.27
CA PHE A 185 16.22 -17.64 12.85
C PHE A 185 17.74 -17.60 12.59
N SER A 186 18.57 -17.90 13.59
CA SER A 186 20.04 -17.87 13.43
C SER A 186 20.52 -18.88 12.38
N GLY A 187 20.00 -20.11 12.41
CA GLY A 187 20.38 -21.16 11.47
C GLY A 187 20.01 -20.82 10.02
N GLU A 188 18.84 -20.25 9.79
CA GLU A 188 18.48 -19.75 8.46
C GLU A 188 19.39 -18.60 8.04
N ARG A 189 19.75 -17.69 8.96
CA ARG A 189 20.63 -16.53 8.67
C ARG A 189 22.03 -16.98 8.30
N GLU A 190 22.59 -17.91 9.04
CA GLU A 190 23.90 -18.49 8.74
C GLU A 190 23.91 -19.13 7.35
N ARG A 191 22.86 -19.89 7.01
CA ARG A 191 22.70 -20.45 5.65
C ARG A 191 22.61 -19.35 4.59
N LEU A 192 21.88 -18.28 4.86
CA LEU A 192 21.78 -17.13 3.93
C LEU A 192 23.13 -16.44 3.75
N HIS A 193 23.85 -16.17 4.84
CA HIS A 193 25.17 -15.53 4.80
C HIS A 193 26.19 -16.40 4.06
N ALA A 194 26.15 -17.72 4.28
CA ALA A 194 26.99 -18.67 3.57
C ALA A 194 26.71 -18.68 2.05
N LEU A 195 25.43 -18.60 1.66
CA LEU A 195 25.04 -18.57 0.25
C LEU A 195 25.45 -17.29 -0.47
N LEU A 196 25.39 -16.15 0.24
CA LEU A 196 25.73 -14.82 -0.26
C LEU A 196 27.22 -14.49 -0.12
N HIS A 197 27.98 -15.30 0.62
CA HIS A 197 29.36 -15.02 1.03
C HIS A 197 29.53 -13.64 1.70
N GLU A 198 28.47 -13.16 2.36
CA GLU A 198 28.41 -11.84 2.98
C GLU A 198 27.41 -11.84 4.14
N VAL A 199 27.69 -11.05 5.19
CA VAL A 199 26.75 -10.83 6.28
C VAL A 199 25.66 -9.86 5.80
N MET A 200 24.40 -10.29 5.91
CA MET A 200 23.26 -9.47 5.56
C MET A 200 22.97 -8.47 6.66
N THR A 201 23.08 -7.18 6.34
CA THR A 201 22.60 -6.08 7.18
C THR A 201 21.46 -5.34 6.47
N PRO A 202 20.61 -4.58 7.20
CA PRO A 202 19.56 -3.78 6.57
C PRO A 202 20.08 -2.87 5.44
N GLU A 203 21.25 -2.27 5.63
CA GLU A 203 21.88 -1.32 4.70
C GLU A 203 22.33 -2.03 3.41
N LYS A 204 22.79 -3.27 3.52
CA LYS A 204 23.27 -4.07 2.38
C LYS A 204 22.14 -4.82 1.66
N HIS A 205 20.90 -4.72 2.15
CA HIS A 205 19.78 -5.50 1.64
C HIS A 205 19.55 -5.29 0.13
N HIS A 206 19.54 -4.04 -0.34
CA HIS A 206 19.37 -3.74 -1.77
C HIS A 206 20.48 -4.33 -2.65
N GLN A 207 21.73 -4.37 -2.15
CA GLN A 207 22.88 -4.89 -2.92
C GLN A 207 22.75 -6.40 -3.15
N ALA A 208 22.24 -7.12 -2.15
CA ALA A 208 21.99 -8.56 -2.26
C ALA A 208 20.92 -8.88 -3.32
N HIS A 209 19.89 -8.05 -3.46
CA HIS A 209 18.87 -8.18 -4.53
C HIS A 209 19.35 -7.73 -5.91
N ALA A 210 20.46 -7.02 -6.02
CA ALA A 210 21.02 -6.54 -7.28
C ALA A 210 22.09 -7.49 -7.85
N ARG A 211 22.90 -8.13 -6.98
CA ARG A 211 24.11 -8.87 -7.38
C ARG A 211 23.86 -10.33 -7.78
N GLU A 212 22.87 -11.03 -7.20
CA GLU A 212 22.82 -12.51 -7.31
C GLU A 212 21.70 -13.11 -8.16
N ARG A 213 22.11 -13.72 -9.28
CA ARG A 213 21.28 -14.33 -10.34
C ARG A 213 20.23 -15.39 -9.93
N ALA A 214 20.27 -16.04 -8.76
CA ALA A 214 19.40 -17.20 -8.54
C ALA A 214 19.14 -17.67 -7.10
N LYS A 215 19.87 -17.19 -6.07
CA LYS A 215 19.87 -17.87 -4.77
C LYS A 215 18.88 -17.32 -3.75
N LEU A 216 18.61 -16.01 -3.67
CA LEU A 216 17.63 -15.45 -2.71
C LEU A 216 16.18 -15.92 -2.92
N ALA A 217 15.80 -16.24 -4.17
CA ALA A 217 14.48 -16.79 -4.50
C ALA A 217 14.39 -18.32 -4.27
N ARG A 218 15.53 -19.03 -4.23
CA ARG A 218 15.61 -20.48 -4.01
C ARG A 218 16.03 -20.85 -2.59
N SER A 219 16.71 -19.96 -1.88
CA SER A 219 17.17 -20.17 -0.52
C SER A 219 15.95 -20.36 0.35
N CYS A 220 15.99 -21.43 1.12
CA CYS A 220 15.02 -21.79 2.13
C CYS A 220 14.99 -20.77 3.28
N PHE A 221 15.07 -19.46 3.04
CA PHE A 221 14.92 -18.43 4.07
C PHE A 221 13.47 -17.95 4.17
N LEU A 222 12.74 -17.96 3.05
CA LEU A 222 11.32 -17.57 2.99
C LEU A 222 10.35 -18.77 2.94
N ARG A 223 10.84 -20.00 2.70
CA ARG A 223 10.04 -21.23 2.86
C ARG A 223 9.82 -21.65 4.33
N PRO A 224 10.78 -21.49 5.26
CA PRO A 224 10.58 -21.74 6.69
C PRO A 224 9.92 -20.56 7.44
N LEU A 225 9.47 -19.52 6.72
CA LEU A 225 8.23 -18.83 7.14
C LEU A 225 6.99 -19.76 7.05
N GLY A 226 7.18 -21.08 6.99
CA GLY A 226 6.25 -22.16 7.33
C GLY A 226 5.63 -22.11 8.73
N ILE A 227 5.76 -20.97 9.43
CA ILE A 227 4.96 -20.62 10.60
C ILE A 227 3.57 -20.08 10.19
N ILE A 228 3.34 -19.70 8.92
CA ILE A 228 2.00 -19.30 8.46
C ILE A 228 1.12 -20.50 8.12
N ILE A 229 1.66 -21.72 7.90
CA ILE A 229 0.80 -22.91 7.71
C ILE A 229 0.39 -23.52 9.07
N GLN A 230 1.27 -23.51 10.08
CA GLN A 230 0.90 -23.99 11.43
C GLN A 230 0.04 -23.00 12.24
N LEU A 231 0.06 -21.70 11.92
CA LEU A 231 -0.89 -20.75 12.52
C LEU A 231 -2.22 -20.63 11.77
N ASN A 232 -2.32 -21.05 10.51
CA ASN A 232 -3.61 -21.02 9.81
C ASN A 232 -4.51 -22.19 10.22
N GLU A 233 -3.97 -23.36 10.58
CA GLU A 233 -4.79 -24.42 11.21
C GLU A 233 -5.24 -24.07 12.62
N LEU A 234 -4.42 -23.35 13.40
CA LEU A 234 -4.80 -22.92 14.75
C LEU A 234 -5.73 -21.70 14.74
N LEU A 235 -5.62 -20.77 13.78
CA LEU A 235 -6.54 -19.63 13.65
C LEU A 235 -7.85 -19.98 12.93
N VAL A 236 -7.87 -20.97 12.02
CA VAL A 236 -9.13 -21.52 11.50
C VAL A 236 -9.86 -22.34 12.59
N LYS A 237 -9.13 -23.02 13.48
CA LYS A 237 -9.71 -23.70 14.67
C LYS A 237 -10.12 -22.72 15.80
N PHE A 238 -9.41 -21.60 15.99
CA PHE A 238 -9.83 -20.57 16.95
C PHE A 238 -11.04 -19.76 16.44
N ASN A 239 -11.13 -19.49 15.14
CA ASN A 239 -12.24 -18.70 14.58
C ASN A 239 -13.53 -19.53 14.36
N SER A 240 -13.44 -20.86 14.32
CA SER A 240 -14.61 -21.75 14.37
C SER A 240 -15.11 -22.02 15.81
N ASN A 241 -14.27 -21.86 16.83
CA ASN A 241 -14.67 -21.95 18.24
C ASN A 241 -15.08 -20.61 18.88
N CYS A 242 -14.70 -19.46 18.31
CA CYS A 242 -15.22 -18.16 18.76
C CYS A 242 -16.63 -17.82 18.20
N MET A 243 -17.14 -18.54 17.20
CA MET A 243 -18.53 -18.40 16.74
C MET A 243 -19.50 -19.39 17.41
N SER A 244 -19.01 -20.40 18.12
CA SER A 244 -19.82 -21.34 18.92
C SER A 244 -19.78 -21.06 20.43
N ALA A 245 -18.80 -20.30 20.94
CA ALA A 245 -18.71 -19.92 22.35
C ALA A 245 -19.57 -18.69 22.74
N SER A 246 -20.36 -18.14 21.82
CA SER A 246 -21.37 -17.11 22.10
C SER A 246 -22.82 -17.65 22.21
N SER A 247 -23.03 -18.97 22.13
CA SER A 247 -24.37 -19.58 22.29
C SER A 247 -24.58 -20.42 23.56
N GLU A 248 -23.60 -20.52 24.46
CA GLU A 248 -23.73 -21.35 25.67
C GLU A 248 -23.22 -20.66 26.95
N ARG A 249 -23.86 -19.55 27.34
CA ARG A 249 -23.90 -19.16 28.76
C ARG A 249 -25.04 -18.18 29.08
N SER A 250 -26.27 -18.69 29.17
CA SER A 250 -27.29 -18.16 30.10
C SER A 250 -28.52 -19.08 30.15
N ARG A 251 -28.45 -20.15 30.95
CA ARG A 251 -29.63 -20.73 31.58
C ARG A 251 -29.55 -20.35 33.06
N CYS A 252 -30.27 -19.31 33.45
CA CYS A 252 -30.75 -19.13 34.81
C CYS A 252 -32.05 -18.30 34.79
N SER A 253 -33.12 -19.01 35.12
CA SER A 253 -34.46 -18.66 35.56
C SER A 253 -34.78 -17.22 36.03
N THR A 254 -35.72 -16.56 35.31
CA THR A 254 -36.98 -15.93 35.81
C THR A 254 -37.85 -15.47 34.60
N PRO A 255 -39.20 -15.51 34.64
CA PRO A 255 -40.09 -15.01 33.58
C PRO A 255 -40.77 -13.66 33.97
N PRO A 256 -41.73 -13.11 33.19
CA PRO A 256 -41.60 -12.37 31.94
C PRO A 256 -42.05 -10.89 32.09
N CYS A 257 -41.66 -9.99 31.18
CA CYS A 257 -42.40 -8.74 30.98
C CYS A 257 -42.55 -8.43 29.47
N VAL A 258 -43.78 -8.57 29.00
CA VAL A 258 -44.24 -8.25 27.65
C VAL A 258 -44.49 -6.75 27.56
N LEU A 259 -43.80 -6.06 26.67
CA LEU A 259 -44.30 -4.81 26.08
C LEU A 259 -43.99 -4.81 24.58
N LYS A 260 -45.07 -4.92 23.81
CA LYS A 260 -45.11 -4.79 22.35
C LYS A 260 -44.90 -3.31 21.98
N THR A 261 -44.04 -3.02 21.01
CA THR A 261 -44.28 -1.90 20.10
C THR A 261 -43.64 -2.14 18.73
N THR A 262 -44.46 -1.88 17.72
CA THR A 262 -44.34 -2.20 16.30
C THR A 262 -43.33 -1.30 15.57
N LEU A 263 -42.46 -1.88 14.75
CA LEU A 263 -41.61 -1.18 13.77
C LEU A 263 -42.44 -0.73 12.54
N SER A 264 -42.50 0.57 12.28
CA SER A 264 -42.85 1.14 10.98
C SER A 264 -41.58 1.53 10.20
N LYS A 265 -41.53 1.16 8.91
CA LYS A 265 -40.41 1.45 7.99
C LYS A 265 -40.38 2.94 7.58
N PRO A 266 -39.21 3.58 7.43
CA PRO A 266 -39.13 4.93 6.88
C PRO A 266 -39.24 4.95 5.34
N LYS A 267 -40.04 5.88 4.83
CA LYS A 267 -40.23 6.20 3.39
C LYS A 267 -39.05 7.01 2.84
N LYS A 268 -38.72 6.80 1.56
CA LYS A 268 -37.83 7.64 0.74
C LYS A 268 -38.55 8.94 0.35
N GLU A 269 -37.94 10.09 0.59
CA GLU A 269 -38.34 11.36 -0.02
C GLU A 269 -37.39 11.75 -1.16
N ARG A 270 -37.97 12.11 -2.31
CA ARG A 270 -37.30 12.74 -3.46
C ARG A 270 -37.23 14.24 -3.20
N PHE A 271 -36.08 14.85 -3.45
CA PHE A 271 -35.94 16.30 -3.56
C PHE A 271 -36.29 16.73 -5.00
N GLU A 272 -37.36 17.52 -5.16
CA GLU A 272 -37.65 18.32 -6.37
C GLU A 272 -37.27 19.78 -6.12
N ALA A 273 -36.74 20.44 -7.14
CA ALA A 273 -36.33 21.86 -7.11
C ALA A 273 -37.54 22.79 -7.33
N PRO A 274 -37.57 23.99 -6.72
CA PRO A 274 -38.69 24.92 -6.88
C PRO A 274 -38.64 25.71 -8.21
N PRO A 275 -39.80 26.11 -8.78
CA PRO A 275 -39.91 26.84 -10.04
C PRO A 275 -39.67 28.37 -9.90
N PRO A 276 -39.42 29.08 -11.01
CA PRO A 276 -39.09 30.51 -11.01
C PRO A 276 -40.33 31.41 -10.90
N SER A 277 -40.25 32.47 -10.08
CA SER A 277 -41.28 33.52 -10.00
C SER A 277 -40.96 34.71 -10.91
N THR A 278 -41.89 35.05 -11.78
CA THR A 278 -41.94 36.29 -12.58
C THR A 278 -42.97 37.27 -12.01
N ALA A 279 -42.59 38.53 -11.77
CA ALA A 279 -43.40 39.77 -11.91
C ALA A 279 -42.54 40.93 -11.35
N THR A 280 -42.09 41.93 -12.12
CA THR A 280 -42.78 43.06 -12.79
C THR A 280 -42.32 44.36 -12.13
N ALA A 281 -42.06 45.35 -12.99
CA ALA A 281 -41.44 46.62 -12.74
C ALA A 281 -42.24 47.58 -11.84
N ALA A 282 -41.51 48.36 -11.03
CA ALA A 282 -41.89 49.71 -10.64
C ALA A 282 -40.61 50.56 -10.65
N GLY A 283 -40.53 51.48 -11.61
CA GLY A 283 -39.40 52.39 -11.75
C GLY A 283 -39.44 53.51 -10.72
N ARG A 284 -38.26 53.99 -10.33
CA ARG A 284 -38.02 55.39 -9.97
C ARG A 284 -36.60 55.76 -10.40
N SER A 285 -36.59 56.66 -11.37
CA SER A 285 -35.44 57.44 -11.82
C SER A 285 -34.85 58.24 -10.65
N ILE A 286 -33.52 58.32 -10.56
CA ILE A 286 -32.78 59.56 -10.27
C ILE A 286 -31.40 59.43 -10.93
N THR A 287 -31.05 60.54 -11.56
CA THR A 287 -29.99 60.84 -12.51
C THR A 287 -28.62 61.08 -11.87
N SER A 288 -27.59 60.89 -12.70
CA SER A 288 -26.39 61.75 -12.90
C SER A 288 -25.34 61.91 -11.79
N PHE A 289 -24.06 61.61 -12.13
CA PHE A 289 -22.87 62.50 -12.19
C PHE A 289 -21.58 61.65 -12.06
N ILE A 290 -20.88 61.33 -13.14
CA ILE A 290 -19.70 61.99 -13.77
C ILE A 290 -18.34 61.78 -13.06
N SER A 291 -17.43 61.16 -13.83
CA SER A 291 -15.96 61.26 -13.93
C SER A 291 -15.11 61.82 -12.77
N LYS A 292 -14.10 61.03 -12.37
CA LYS A 292 -12.70 61.14 -12.85
C LYS A 292 -11.91 59.89 -12.47
#